data_AF-A0A5A8C6A0-F1
#
_entry.id   AF-A0A5A8C6A0-F1
#
_cell.length_a   1.000
_cell.length_b   1.000
_cell.length_c   1.000
_cell.angle_alpha   90.00
_cell.angle_beta   90.00
_cell.angle_gamma   90.00
#
_symmetry.space_group_name_H-M   'P 1'
#
loop_
_entity.id
_entity.type
_entity.pdbx_description
1 polymer ?
#
loop_
_entity_poly.entity_id
_entity_poly.type
_entity_poly.pdbx_seq_one_letter_code
_entity_poly.pdbx_strand_id
1 'polypeptide(L)'
;MASAEARAAVHISKFLAKTEERAEFNQYYYSKDTLSALLASLRELGAVRIAFLSTPSVYFSMTPEERKLSYVFDLDDEQFGSDPRFVKYDFNQPLGFPSELTGAFDAVVIDPPFITREVWEKYTETARALLAKDPLAALPAAAPETAPAEEDSSTEADGGAGAAAGAEPAEAAAAAAAAASTRGLVLLSTIAENRAMMKELLGVEPTRFRPCIPNLVYQYDLYANYPSPALAVKNAEVPDPDDD
;
A
#
# COMPACT_ATOMS: atom_id res chain seq x y z
N MET A 1 -17.69 -5.63 21.29
CA MET A 1 -17.45 -5.96 19.86
C MET A 1 -15.94 -6.03 19.66
N ALA A 2 -15.43 -6.98 18.87
CA ALA A 2 -14.00 -7.04 18.53
C ALA A 2 -13.60 -5.81 17.68
N SER A 3 -12.37 -5.30 17.85
CA SER A 3 -11.82 -4.22 17.00
C SER A 3 -11.73 -4.66 15.53
N ALA A 4 -11.63 -3.69 14.61
CA ALA A 4 -11.44 -3.98 13.19
C ALA A 4 -10.20 -4.85 12.94
N GLU A 5 -9.12 -4.61 13.69
CA GLU A 5 -7.88 -5.38 13.67
C GLU A 5 -8.09 -6.84 14.08
N ALA A 6 -8.79 -7.08 15.19
CA ALA A 6 -9.09 -8.43 15.68
C ALA A 6 -9.98 -9.21 14.68
N ARG A 7 -10.87 -8.52 13.96
CA ARG A 7 -11.64 -9.13 12.87
C ARG A 7 -10.75 -9.45 11.68
N ALA A 8 -9.89 -8.51 11.26
CA ALA A 8 -8.96 -8.72 10.15
C ALA A 8 -8.02 -9.91 10.40
N ALA A 9 -7.53 -10.09 11.63
CA ALA A 9 -6.67 -11.21 11.98
C ALA A 9 -7.30 -12.58 11.67
N VAL A 10 -8.61 -12.73 11.85
CA VAL A 10 -9.34 -13.96 11.49
C VAL A 10 -9.35 -14.17 9.98
N HIS A 11 -9.54 -13.11 9.20
CA HIS A 11 -9.54 -13.16 7.74
C HIS A 11 -8.15 -13.46 7.18
N ILE A 12 -7.10 -12.81 7.73
CA ILE A 12 -5.70 -13.09 7.39
C ILE A 12 -5.37 -14.56 7.62
N SER A 13 -5.62 -15.07 8.83
CA SER A 13 -5.34 -16.47 9.14
C SER A 13 -6.16 -17.43 8.29
N LYS A 14 -7.40 -17.09 7.97
CA LYS A 14 -8.24 -17.90 7.08
C LYS A 14 -7.71 -17.94 5.65
N PHE A 15 -7.27 -16.80 5.11
CA PHE A 15 -6.70 -16.72 3.77
C PHE A 15 -5.41 -17.55 3.68
N LEU A 16 -4.42 -17.25 4.53
CA LEU A 16 -3.13 -17.92 4.53
C LEU A 16 -3.22 -19.44 4.77
N ALA A 17 -4.25 -19.91 5.48
CA ALA A 17 -4.45 -21.33 5.74
C ALA A 17 -5.21 -22.09 4.64
N LYS A 18 -5.92 -21.39 3.74
CA LYS A 18 -6.84 -22.01 2.76
C LYS A 18 -6.52 -21.69 1.32
N THR A 19 -5.65 -20.73 1.09
CA THR A 19 -5.29 -20.26 -0.23
C THR A 19 -3.84 -20.64 -0.50
N GLU A 20 -3.65 -21.46 -1.52
CA GLU A 20 -2.32 -21.94 -1.91
C GLU A 20 -1.65 -20.90 -2.81
N GLU A 21 -0.33 -20.75 -2.66
CA GLU A 21 0.50 -20.03 -3.60
C GLU A 21 0.64 -20.82 -4.90
N ARG A 22 0.56 -20.14 -6.05
CA ARG A 22 0.68 -20.77 -7.38
C ARG A 22 1.87 -20.21 -8.12
N ALA A 23 2.93 -21.03 -8.21
CA ALA A 23 4.17 -20.64 -8.88
C ALA A 23 3.97 -20.33 -10.37
N GLU A 24 3.01 -20.98 -11.06
CA GLU A 24 2.70 -20.67 -12.47
C GLU A 24 2.21 -19.23 -12.70
N PHE A 25 1.69 -18.58 -11.65
CA PHE A 25 1.23 -17.19 -11.69
C PHE A 25 2.20 -16.23 -10.99
N ASN A 26 3.35 -16.73 -10.50
CA ASN A 26 4.26 -15.96 -9.65
C ASN A 26 3.52 -15.34 -8.44
N GLN A 27 2.62 -16.12 -7.84
CA GLN A 27 1.71 -15.68 -6.79
C GLN A 27 2.26 -16.09 -5.42
N TYR A 28 2.85 -15.13 -4.71
CA TYR A 28 3.39 -15.29 -3.36
C TYR A 28 2.64 -14.40 -2.38
N TYR A 29 2.51 -14.84 -1.13
CA TYR A 29 1.71 -14.13 -0.14
C TYR A 29 2.54 -13.47 0.95
N TYR A 30 2.15 -12.24 1.28
CA TYR A 30 2.66 -11.52 2.44
C TYR A 30 2.42 -12.32 3.73
N SER A 31 3.34 -12.16 4.68
CA SER A 31 3.19 -12.67 6.03
C SER A 31 1.96 -12.09 6.72
N LYS A 32 1.56 -12.70 7.84
CA LYS A 32 0.45 -12.22 8.66
C LYS A 32 0.66 -10.78 9.15
N ASP A 33 1.86 -10.45 9.61
CA ASP A 33 2.13 -9.15 10.22
C ASP A 33 2.26 -8.07 9.14
N THR A 34 2.83 -8.44 7.98
CA THR A 34 2.82 -7.57 6.79
C THR A 34 1.39 -7.28 6.33
N LEU A 35 0.52 -8.30 6.19
CA LEU A 35 -0.90 -8.09 5.86
C LEU A 35 -1.59 -7.19 6.89
N SER A 36 -1.28 -7.35 8.16
CA SER A 36 -1.85 -6.51 9.23
C SER A 36 -1.44 -5.04 9.06
N ALA A 37 -0.16 -4.77 8.76
CA ALA A 37 0.35 -3.43 8.51
C ALA A 37 -0.24 -2.80 7.23
N LEU A 38 -0.34 -3.57 6.15
CA LEU A 38 -0.98 -3.12 4.90
C LEU A 38 -2.44 -2.73 5.15
N LEU A 39 -3.21 -3.57 5.84
CA LEU A 39 -4.61 -3.26 6.16
C LEU A 39 -4.76 -2.05 7.09
N ALA A 40 -3.84 -1.86 8.04
CA ALA A 40 -3.83 -0.67 8.88
C ALA A 40 -3.59 0.60 8.04
N SER A 41 -2.58 0.59 7.16
CA SER A 41 -2.29 1.68 6.22
C SER A 41 -3.50 2.03 5.34
N LEU A 42 -4.19 1.03 4.79
CA LEU A 42 -5.37 1.27 3.94
C LEU A 42 -6.55 1.85 4.72
N ARG A 43 -6.69 1.51 6.00
CA ARG A 43 -7.75 2.07 6.87
C ARG A 43 -7.50 3.52 7.26
N GLU A 44 -6.24 3.95 7.33
CA GLU A 44 -5.85 5.34 7.58
C GLU A 44 -6.33 6.28 6.46
N LEU A 45 -6.56 5.76 5.26
CA LEU A 45 -7.14 6.50 4.13
C LEU A 45 -8.62 6.85 4.35
N GLY A 46 -9.28 6.21 5.31
CA GLY A 46 -10.71 6.34 5.56
C GLY A 46 -11.58 5.51 4.61
N ALA A 47 -12.79 5.98 4.34
CA ALA A 47 -13.75 5.28 3.48
C ALA A 47 -13.45 5.55 1.99
N VAL A 48 -12.51 4.79 1.44
CA VAL A 48 -12.08 4.87 0.03
C VAL A 48 -12.43 3.59 -0.75
N ARG A 49 -12.61 3.71 -2.06
CA ARG A 49 -12.73 2.56 -2.97
C ARG A 49 -11.36 2.15 -3.48
N ILE A 50 -11.00 0.88 -3.32
CA ILE A 50 -9.66 0.38 -3.63
C ILE A 50 -9.70 -0.66 -4.75
N ALA A 51 -8.82 -0.52 -5.74
CA ALA A 51 -8.56 -1.54 -6.74
C ALA A 51 -7.29 -2.33 -6.34
N PHE A 52 -7.47 -3.62 -6.07
CA PHE A 52 -6.38 -4.54 -5.71
C PHE A 52 -5.88 -5.25 -6.97
N LEU A 53 -4.79 -4.75 -7.56
CA LEU A 53 -4.17 -5.32 -8.77
C LEU A 53 -3.15 -6.38 -8.37
N SER A 54 -3.45 -7.65 -8.65
CA SER A 54 -2.62 -8.81 -8.32
C SER A 54 -2.26 -8.92 -6.84
N THR A 55 -3.15 -8.43 -5.97
CA THR A 55 -2.97 -8.42 -4.51
C THR A 55 -4.10 -9.14 -3.78
N PRO A 56 -4.42 -10.41 -4.15
CA PRO A 56 -5.54 -11.15 -3.57
C PRO A 56 -5.36 -11.37 -2.06
N SER A 57 -4.13 -11.56 -1.58
CA SER A 57 -3.84 -11.73 -0.16
C SER A 57 -4.26 -10.53 0.69
N VAL A 58 -4.06 -9.31 0.18
CA VAL A 58 -4.49 -8.09 0.86
C VAL A 58 -6.01 -7.98 0.81
N TYR A 59 -6.61 -8.15 -0.38
CA TYR A 59 -8.06 -8.06 -0.57
C TYR A 59 -8.81 -9.05 0.33
N PHE A 60 -8.52 -10.34 0.25
CA PHE A 60 -9.24 -11.39 1.00
C PHE A 60 -8.96 -11.39 2.51
N SER A 61 -7.93 -10.67 2.96
CA SER A 61 -7.64 -10.42 4.37
C SER A 61 -8.50 -9.30 4.97
N MET A 62 -9.13 -8.47 4.14
CA MET A 62 -10.13 -7.50 4.59
C MET A 62 -11.41 -8.19 5.09
N THR A 63 -12.14 -7.51 5.97
CA THR A 63 -13.48 -7.95 6.37
C THR A 63 -14.46 -7.86 5.18
N PRO A 64 -15.54 -8.66 5.15
CA PRO A 64 -16.55 -8.59 4.08
C PRO A 64 -17.14 -7.19 3.91
N GLU A 65 -17.28 -6.43 4.99
CA GLU A 65 -17.77 -5.05 4.98
C GLU A 65 -16.81 -4.11 4.24
N GLU A 66 -15.51 -4.20 4.53
CA GLU A 66 -14.47 -3.41 3.87
C GLU A 66 -14.36 -3.74 2.38
N ARG A 67 -14.54 -5.01 2.01
CA ARG A 67 -14.48 -5.44 0.60
C ARG A 67 -15.64 -4.93 -0.25
N LYS A 68 -16.77 -4.53 0.33
CA LYS A 68 -17.98 -4.12 -0.44
C LYS A 68 -17.73 -2.96 -1.40
N LEU A 69 -16.76 -2.11 -1.14
CA LEU A 69 -16.47 -0.91 -1.93
C LEU A 69 -15.39 -1.14 -3.00
N SER A 70 -14.66 -2.26 -2.88
CA SER A 70 -13.39 -2.50 -3.55
C SER A 70 -13.49 -3.73 -4.47
N TYR A 71 -12.50 -3.86 -5.35
CA TYR A 71 -12.42 -4.94 -6.33
C TYR A 71 -11.03 -5.54 -6.34
N VAL A 72 -10.94 -6.83 -6.64
CA VAL A 72 -9.68 -7.53 -6.86
C VAL A 72 -9.56 -7.92 -8.32
N PHE A 73 -8.41 -7.62 -8.91
CA PHE A 73 -8.06 -7.87 -10.29
C PHE A 73 -6.92 -8.87 -10.29
N ASP A 74 -7.17 -10.10 -10.71
CA ASP A 74 -6.16 -11.15 -10.75
C ASP A 74 -6.41 -12.08 -11.94
N LEU A 75 -5.38 -12.83 -12.34
CA LEU A 75 -5.47 -13.77 -13.44
C LEU A 75 -6.09 -15.11 -12.99
N ASP A 76 -5.90 -15.47 -11.72
CA ASP A 76 -6.31 -16.75 -11.13
C ASP A 76 -7.82 -16.80 -10.84
N ASP A 77 -8.60 -16.97 -11.91
CA ASP A 77 -10.06 -17.11 -11.83
C ASP A 77 -10.51 -18.44 -11.24
N GLU A 78 -9.66 -19.47 -11.28
CA GLU A 78 -9.94 -20.76 -10.62
C GLU A 78 -10.01 -20.60 -9.10
N GLN A 79 -9.06 -19.85 -8.51
CA GLN A 79 -9.00 -19.67 -7.06
C GLN A 79 -9.92 -18.55 -6.56
N PHE A 80 -10.08 -17.47 -7.32
CA PHE A 80 -10.78 -16.26 -6.86
C PHE A 80 -12.06 -15.91 -7.62
N GLY A 81 -12.33 -16.54 -8.75
CA GLY A 81 -13.42 -16.14 -9.67
C GLY A 81 -14.84 -16.29 -9.12
N SER A 82 -15.00 -16.96 -7.98
CA SER A 82 -16.30 -17.03 -7.29
C SER A 82 -16.66 -15.78 -6.47
N ASP A 83 -15.71 -14.89 -6.20
CA ASP A 83 -15.98 -13.63 -5.48
C ASP A 83 -16.69 -12.63 -6.41
N PRO A 84 -17.82 -12.02 -5.99
CA PRO A 84 -18.60 -11.13 -6.85
C PRO A 84 -17.88 -9.81 -7.19
N ARG A 85 -16.74 -9.50 -6.55
CA ARG A 85 -15.89 -8.34 -6.84
C ARG A 85 -14.54 -8.75 -7.43
N PHE A 86 -14.42 -10.00 -7.88
CA PHE A 86 -13.31 -10.43 -8.70
C PHE A 86 -13.48 -9.94 -10.14
N VAL A 87 -12.39 -9.47 -10.73
CA VAL A 87 -12.26 -9.14 -12.14
C VAL A 87 -11.10 -9.95 -12.70
N LYS A 88 -11.37 -10.82 -13.68
CA LYS A 88 -10.30 -11.52 -14.37
C LYS A 88 -9.45 -10.49 -15.12
N TYR A 89 -8.16 -10.44 -14.80
CA TYR A 89 -7.24 -9.41 -15.28
C TYR A 89 -5.97 -10.05 -15.82
N ASP A 90 -5.69 -9.81 -17.10
CA ASP A 90 -4.43 -10.13 -17.76
C ASP A 90 -3.70 -8.81 -18.02
N PHE A 91 -2.53 -8.61 -17.41
CA PHE A 91 -1.76 -7.37 -17.58
C PHE A 91 -1.31 -7.14 -19.03
N ASN A 92 -1.34 -8.15 -19.91
CA ASN A 92 -1.11 -7.96 -21.35
C ASN A 92 -2.28 -7.27 -22.07
N GLN A 93 -3.42 -7.15 -21.39
CA GLN A 93 -4.57 -6.35 -21.79
C GLN A 93 -4.88 -5.35 -20.67
N PRO A 94 -4.03 -4.31 -20.44
CA PRO A 94 -4.13 -3.44 -19.28
C PRO A 94 -5.49 -2.74 -19.14
N LEU A 95 -6.15 -2.44 -20.27
CA LEU A 95 -7.49 -1.84 -20.32
C LEU A 95 -8.61 -2.87 -20.60
N GLY A 96 -8.34 -4.16 -20.45
CA GLY A 96 -9.27 -5.26 -20.72
C GLY A 96 -10.32 -5.52 -19.63
N PHE A 97 -10.44 -4.63 -18.64
CA PHE A 97 -11.42 -4.72 -17.56
C PHE A 97 -12.76 -4.04 -17.94
N PRO A 98 -13.87 -4.32 -17.21
CA PRO A 98 -15.16 -3.69 -17.47
C PRO A 98 -15.09 -2.16 -17.42
N SER A 99 -15.59 -1.48 -18.46
CA SER A 99 -15.43 -0.02 -18.62
C SER A 99 -16.16 0.80 -17.55
N GLU A 100 -17.12 0.21 -16.83
CA GLU A 100 -17.78 0.84 -15.69
C GLU A 100 -16.84 1.06 -14.50
N LEU A 101 -15.66 0.41 -14.51
CA LEU A 101 -14.64 0.53 -13.48
C LEU A 101 -13.59 1.62 -13.80
N THR A 102 -13.63 2.23 -14.98
CA THR A 102 -12.77 3.37 -15.33
C THR A 102 -13.06 4.56 -14.42
N GLY A 103 -12.02 5.12 -13.80
CA GLY A 103 -12.13 6.26 -12.89
C GLY A 103 -12.98 6.00 -11.64
N ALA A 104 -13.15 4.73 -11.25
CA ALA A 104 -14.07 4.32 -10.18
C ALA A 104 -13.41 4.23 -8.79
N PHE A 105 -12.09 4.34 -8.71
CA PHE A 105 -11.33 4.06 -7.48
C PHE A 105 -10.58 5.28 -6.97
N ASP A 106 -10.47 5.40 -5.66
CA ASP A 106 -9.67 6.44 -5.01
C ASP A 106 -8.22 5.98 -4.80
N ALA A 107 -8.02 4.67 -4.66
CA ALA A 107 -6.73 4.06 -4.40
C ALA A 107 -6.51 2.76 -5.22
N VAL A 108 -5.25 2.42 -5.45
CA VAL A 108 -4.81 1.14 -6.00
C VAL A 108 -3.74 0.50 -5.13
N VAL A 109 -3.76 -0.83 -5.04
CA VAL A 109 -2.72 -1.64 -4.40
C VAL A 109 -2.16 -2.59 -5.44
N ILE A 110 -0.84 -2.56 -5.67
CA ILE A 110 -0.21 -3.22 -6.82
C ILE A 110 0.94 -4.13 -6.41
N ASP A 111 0.90 -5.38 -6.86
CA ASP A 111 1.99 -6.36 -6.73
C ASP A 111 2.02 -7.27 -7.97
N PRO A 112 2.73 -6.88 -9.05
CA PRO A 112 2.65 -7.58 -10.32
C PRO A 112 3.42 -8.91 -10.30
N PRO A 113 3.05 -9.90 -11.15
CA PRO A 113 3.74 -11.18 -11.24
C PRO A 113 5.18 -11.03 -11.78
N PHE A 114 5.50 -9.90 -12.42
CA PHE A 114 6.86 -9.59 -12.85
C PHE A 114 7.15 -8.11 -12.59
N ILE A 115 8.37 -7.83 -12.15
CA ILE A 115 8.80 -6.50 -11.71
C ILE A 115 9.65 -5.75 -12.75
N THR A 116 9.58 -6.16 -14.02
CA THR A 116 10.28 -5.48 -15.12
C THR A 116 9.58 -4.18 -15.49
N ARG A 117 10.31 -3.25 -16.11
CA ARG A 117 9.75 -1.97 -16.57
C ARG A 117 8.52 -2.15 -17.47
N GLU A 118 8.59 -3.07 -18.43
CA GLU A 118 7.47 -3.32 -19.36
C GLU A 118 6.18 -3.68 -18.62
N VAL A 119 6.28 -4.53 -17.59
CA VAL A 119 5.11 -4.92 -16.79
C VAL A 119 4.64 -3.77 -15.93
N TRP A 120 5.55 -3.01 -15.33
CA TRP A 120 5.19 -1.80 -14.57
C TRP A 120 4.52 -0.72 -15.41
N GLU A 121 4.91 -0.54 -16.66
CA GLU A 121 4.25 0.38 -17.60
C GLU A 121 2.80 -0.06 -17.87
N LYS A 122 2.56 -1.37 -18.07
CA LYS A 122 1.21 -1.93 -18.22
C LYS A 122 0.35 -1.75 -16.96
N TYR A 123 0.90 -2.04 -15.77
CA TYR A 123 0.19 -1.79 -14.50
C TYR A 123 -0.06 -0.31 -14.24
N THR A 124 0.85 0.57 -14.70
CA THR A 124 0.66 2.03 -14.60
C THR A 124 -0.48 2.49 -15.49
N GLU A 125 -0.61 1.96 -16.70
CA GLU A 125 -1.74 2.22 -17.59
C GLU A 125 -3.07 1.78 -16.94
N THR A 126 -3.13 0.56 -16.42
CA THR A 126 -4.29 0.05 -15.67
C THR A 126 -4.62 0.94 -14.47
N ALA A 127 -3.63 1.27 -13.63
CA ALA A 127 -3.80 2.08 -12.43
C ALA A 127 -4.37 3.46 -12.77
N ARG A 128 -3.82 4.15 -13.77
CA ARG A 128 -4.30 5.47 -14.20
C ARG A 128 -5.71 5.42 -14.78
N ALA A 129 -6.08 4.34 -15.45
CA ALA A 129 -7.43 4.17 -15.98
C ALA A 129 -8.46 3.87 -14.87
N LEU A 130 -8.07 3.18 -13.80
CA LEU A 130 -8.95 2.85 -12.67
C LEU A 130 -9.11 4.02 -11.68
N LEU A 131 -8.05 4.81 -11.47
CA LEU A 131 -8.06 5.91 -10.50
C LEU A 131 -8.92 7.09 -10.98
N ALA A 132 -9.78 7.59 -10.10
CA ALA A 132 -10.63 8.77 -10.32
C ALA A 132 -9.81 10.07 -10.43
N LYS A 133 -8.57 10.07 -9.92
CA LYS A 133 -7.65 11.20 -9.88
C LYS A 133 -6.26 10.75 -10.30
N ASP A 134 -5.51 11.64 -10.96
CA ASP A 134 -4.12 11.35 -11.35
C ASP A 134 -3.25 11.09 -10.11
N PRO A 135 -2.53 9.97 -10.03
CA PRO A 135 -1.60 9.70 -8.92
C PRO A 135 -0.40 10.67 -8.88
N LEU A 136 -0.05 11.31 -10.00
CA LEU A 136 1.02 12.31 -10.08
C LEU A 136 0.57 13.74 -9.72
N ALA A 137 -0.72 13.95 -9.43
CA ALA A 137 -1.17 15.26 -8.97
C ALA A 137 -0.41 15.67 -7.69
N ALA A 138 0.04 16.93 -7.65
CA ALA A 138 0.78 17.45 -6.50
C ALA A 138 -0.10 17.43 -5.24
N LEU A 139 0.50 17.10 -4.09
CA LEU A 139 -0.14 17.36 -2.81
C LEU A 139 -0.30 18.88 -2.64
N PRO A 140 -1.40 19.36 -2.02
CA PRO A 140 -1.46 20.75 -1.62
C PRO A 140 -0.25 21.04 -0.74
N ALA A 141 0.43 22.17 -0.98
CA ALA A 141 1.55 22.58 -0.15
C ALA A 141 1.09 22.54 1.31
N ALA A 142 1.84 21.82 2.16
CA ALA A 142 1.65 21.94 3.60
C ALA A 142 1.65 23.44 3.93
N ALA A 143 0.66 23.90 4.69
CA ALA A 143 0.66 25.27 5.18
C ALA A 143 2.06 25.54 5.76
N PRO A 144 2.68 26.70 5.45
CA PRO A 144 4.04 26.96 5.89
C PRO A 144 4.12 26.69 7.37
N GLU A 145 5.00 25.75 7.77
CA GLU A 145 5.39 25.60 9.17
C GLU A 145 5.69 27.01 9.66
N THR A 146 4.95 27.44 10.68
CA THR A 146 5.20 28.71 11.32
C THR A 146 6.66 28.67 11.77
N ALA A 147 7.49 29.46 11.10
CA ALA A 147 8.90 29.60 11.44
C ALA A 147 9.01 29.78 12.96
N PRO A 148 9.92 29.05 13.64
CA PRO A 148 10.12 29.29 15.05
C PRO A 148 10.47 30.76 15.22
N ALA A 149 9.74 31.44 16.10
CA ALA A 149 10.10 32.77 16.54
C ALA A 149 11.55 32.71 17.06
N GLU A 150 12.41 33.61 16.58
CA GLU A 150 13.75 33.77 17.12
C GLU A 150 13.62 34.13 18.60
N GLU A 151 13.96 33.19 19.49
CA GLU A 151 14.18 33.48 20.90
C GLU A 151 15.65 33.88 21.10
N ASP A 152 15.80 35.13 21.54
CA ASP A 152 17.05 35.76 21.91
C ASP A 152 17.54 35.27 23.29
N SER A 153 18.78 34.80 23.28
CA SER A 153 19.78 34.74 24.36
C SER A 153 19.54 33.98 25.68
N SER A 154 20.48 33.04 25.89
CA SER A 154 21.23 32.76 27.12
C SER A 154 20.55 32.06 28.30
N THR A 155 20.91 30.79 28.52
CA THR A 155 21.58 30.32 29.76
C THR A 155 22.10 28.89 29.58
N GLU A 156 23.32 28.64 30.08
CA GLU A 156 23.99 27.33 30.08
C GLU A 156 23.36 26.36 31.10
N ALA A 157 23.22 25.07 30.73
CA ALA A 157 23.77 23.90 31.41
C ALA A 157 22.88 22.63 31.34
N ASP A 158 23.55 21.53 30.97
CA ASP A 158 23.38 20.14 31.40
C ASP A 158 22.31 19.22 30.78
N GLY A 159 22.83 18.10 30.23
CA GLY A 159 22.30 16.73 30.23
C GLY A 159 20.81 16.45 29.98
N GLY A 160 20.51 15.80 28.86
CA GLY A 160 19.29 15.00 28.74
C GLY A 160 18.93 14.63 27.31
N ALA A 161 18.85 13.33 27.02
CA ALA A 161 18.49 12.78 25.71
C ALA A 161 17.16 13.35 25.20
N GLY A 162 17.22 14.11 24.10
CA GLY A 162 16.04 14.58 23.37
C GLY A 162 15.47 13.45 22.52
N ALA A 163 14.36 12.85 22.98
CA ALA A 163 13.49 12.07 22.13
C ALA A 163 12.97 12.98 21.00
N ALA A 164 13.32 12.66 19.76
CA ALA A 164 12.70 13.31 18.60
C ALA A 164 11.20 12.98 18.60
N ALA A 165 10.39 13.98 18.95
CA ALA A 165 8.95 13.92 18.83
C ALA A 165 8.59 13.81 17.33
N GLY A 166 8.35 12.59 16.86
CA GLY A 166 7.73 12.36 15.56
C GLY A 166 6.28 12.84 15.61
N ALA A 167 5.84 13.50 14.54
CA ALA A 167 4.44 13.91 14.35
C ALA A 167 3.48 12.78 14.78
N GLU A 168 2.50 13.14 15.61
CA GLU A 168 1.55 12.22 16.24
C GLU A 168 0.71 11.45 15.20
N PRO A 169 0.33 10.18 15.43
CA PRO A 169 -0.40 9.32 14.49
C PRO A 169 -1.67 9.95 13.88
N ALA A 170 -2.32 10.85 14.61
CA ALA A 170 -3.52 11.54 14.17
C ALA A 170 -3.26 12.54 13.02
N GLU A 171 -2.10 13.20 13.02
CA GLU A 171 -1.73 14.18 11.99
C GLU A 171 -1.44 13.48 10.66
N ALA A 172 -0.74 12.35 10.70
CA ALA A 172 -0.45 11.55 9.52
C ALA A 172 -1.72 10.94 8.91
N ALA A 173 -2.66 10.47 9.73
CA ALA A 173 -3.96 10.01 9.26
C ALA A 173 -4.78 11.14 8.58
N ALA A 174 -4.77 12.35 9.16
CA ALA A 174 -5.40 13.51 8.55
C ALA A 174 -4.75 13.88 7.20
N ALA A 175 -3.42 13.80 7.11
CA ALA A 175 -2.68 14.03 5.87
C ALA A 175 -2.96 12.96 4.80
N ALA A 176 -3.11 11.69 5.19
CA ALA A 176 -3.50 10.60 4.29
C ALA A 176 -4.91 10.82 3.71
N ALA A 177 -5.87 11.22 4.55
CA ALA A 177 -7.22 11.57 4.12
C ALA A 177 -7.24 12.82 3.21
N ALA A 178 -6.39 13.82 3.50
CA ALA A 178 -6.22 14.98 2.63
C ALA A 178 -5.66 14.57 1.26
N ALA A 179 -4.65 13.70 1.22
CA ALA A 179 -4.09 13.16 -0.03
C ALA A 179 -5.14 12.40 -0.86
N ALA A 180 -5.98 11.58 -0.22
CA ALA A 180 -7.10 10.88 -0.86
C ALA A 180 -8.07 11.85 -1.55
N SER A 181 -8.22 13.05 -0.98
CA SER A 181 -9.11 14.08 -1.52
C SER A 181 -8.53 14.78 -2.75
N THR A 182 -7.21 14.79 -2.94
CA THR A 182 -6.54 15.60 -3.97
C THR A 182 -5.92 14.81 -5.11
N ARG A 183 -5.53 13.54 -4.90
CA ARG A 183 -4.88 12.70 -5.93
C ARG A 183 -5.30 11.24 -5.84
N GLY A 184 -4.94 10.47 -6.87
CA GLY A 184 -5.08 9.02 -6.82
C GLY A 184 -4.04 8.42 -5.88
N LEU A 185 -4.47 7.53 -4.98
CA LEU A 185 -3.56 6.92 -4.01
C LEU A 185 -3.00 5.61 -4.53
N VAL A 186 -1.72 5.38 -4.28
CA VAL A 186 -1.00 4.21 -4.75
C VAL A 186 -0.21 3.63 -3.59
N LEU A 187 -0.39 2.33 -3.39
CA LEU A 187 0.47 1.48 -2.57
C LEU A 187 0.96 0.35 -3.48
N LEU A 188 2.25 0.05 -3.46
CA LEU A 188 2.80 -1.04 -4.25
C LEU A 188 4.00 -1.70 -3.58
N SER A 189 4.31 -2.92 -3.99
CA SER A 189 5.54 -3.60 -3.59
C SER A 189 6.41 -3.90 -4.81
N THR A 190 7.72 -3.72 -4.65
CA THR A 190 8.74 -4.08 -5.65
C THR A 190 10.13 -4.04 -5.02
N ILE A 191 11.18 -4.28 -5.79
CA ILE A 191 12.57 -4.21 -5.30
C ILE A 191 13.08 -2.77 -5.21
N ALA A 192 14.12 -2.54 -4.39
CA ALA A 192 14.72 -1.22 -4.17
C ALA A 192 15.21 -0.54 -5.47
N GLU A 193 15.71 -1.34 -6.42
CA GLU A 193 16.24 -0.91 -7.71
C GLU A 193 15.18 -0.22 -8.59
N ASN A 194 13.90 -0.54 -8.37
CA ASN A 194 12.80 0.05 -9.11
C ASN A 194 12.38 1.43 -8.58
N ARG A 195 13.00 1.93 -7.50
CA ARG A 195 12.63 3.22 -6.87
C ARG A 195 12.48 4.37 -7.86
N ALA A 196 13.49 4.58 -8.71
CA ALA A 196 13.47 5.69 -9.67
C ALA A 196 12.31 5.58 -10.67
N MET A 197 12.05 4.36 -11.14
CA MET A 197 10.93 4.05 -12.04
C MET A 197 9.57 4.22 -11.35
N MET A 198 9.42 3.80 -10.10
CA MET A 198 8.16 3.95 -9.36
C MET A 198 7.82 5.42 -9.09
N LYS A 199 8.84 6.24 -8.79
CA LYS A 199 8.68 7.69 -8.68
C LYS A 199 8.25 8.32 -10.02
N GLU A 200 8.88 7.91 -11.12
CA GLU A 200 8.57 8.37 -12.48
C GLU A 200 7.13 8.02 -12.89
N LEU A 201 6.74 6.75 -12.73
CA LEU A 201 5.48 6.23 -13.26
C LEU A 201 4.25 6.60 -12.42
N LEU A 202 4.39 6.57 -11.09
CA LEU A 202 3.27 6.63 -10.14
C LEU A 202 3.48 7.62 -8.99
N GLY A 203 4.63 8.29 -8.91
CA GLY A 203 4.87 9.33 -7.89
C GLY A 203 4.94 8.79 -6.47
N VAL A 204 5.26 7.50 -6.32
CA VAL A 204 5.41 6.85 -5.02
C VAL A 204 6.86 6.92 -4.54
N GLU A 205 7.06 6.88 -3.23
CA GLU A 205 8.37 6.81 -2.57
C GLU A 205 8.39 5.59 -1.63
N PRO A 206 9.57 5.02 -1.35
CA PRO A 206 9.67 3.88 -0.43
C PRO A 206 9.25 4.28 0.99
N THR A 207 8.60 3.36 1.67
CA THR A 207 8.23 3.48 3.08
C THR A 207 9.29 2.83 3.95
N ARG A 208 9.26 3.09 5.27
CA ARG A 208 10.20 2.47 6.21
C ARG A 208 9.85 1.00 6.46
N PHE A 209 8.58 0.64 6.30
CA PHE A 209 8.12 -0.73 6.45
C PHE A 209 8.46 -1.54 5.20
N ARG A 210 9.18 -2.64 5.40
CA ARG A 210 9.50 -3.60 4.33
C ARG A 210 8.63 -4.85 4.51
N PRO A 211 7.99 -5.35 3.44
CA PRO A 211 7.09 -6.49 3.56
C PRO A 211 7.89 -7.78 3.72
N CYS A 212 7.39 -8.70 4.55
CA CYS A 212 7.86 -10.08 4.59
C CYS A 212 6.98 -10.92 3.65
N ILE A 213 7.61 -11.63 2.72
CA ILE A 213 6.97 -12.56 1.79
C ILE A 213 7.73 -13.89 1.93
N PRO A 214 7.28 -14.82 2.79
CA PRO A 214 8.11 -15.91 3.30
C PRO A 214 8.74 -16.82 2.24
N ASN A 215 8.06 -17.01 1.10
CA ASN A 215 8.49 -17.92 0.04
C ASN A 215 9.15 -17.20 -1.14
N LEU A 216 9.41 -15.89 -1.02
CA LEU A 216 10.07 -15.10 -2.04
C LEU A 216 11.55 -14.90 -1.69
N VAL A 217 12.43 -15.10 -2.67
CA VAL A 217 13.88 -15.02 -2.47
C VAL A 217 14.37 -13.57 -2.36
N TYR A 218 13.66 -12.64 -2.99
CA TYR A 218 14.02 -11.23 -3.00
C TYR A 218 13.35 -10.50 -1.85
N GLN A 219 14.11 -9.64 -1.18
CA GLN A 219 13.53 -8.70 -0.25
C GLN A 219 12.93 -7.52 -1.02
N TYR A 220 11.61 -7.37 -0.94
CA TYR A 220 10.90 -6.24 -1.52
C TYR A 220 10.89 -5.05 -0.55
N ASP A 221 10.52 -3.88 -1.07
CA ASP A 221 10.17 -2.67 -0.35
C ASP A 221 8.71 -2.32 -0.66
N LEU A 222 8.04 -1.63 0.27
CA LEU A 222 6.75 -1.00 0.00
C LEU A 222 6.95 0.45 -0.41
N TYR A 223 6.16 0.89 -1.38
CA TYR A 223 6.14 2.26 -1.87
C TYR A 223 4.72 2.82 -1.75
N ALA A 224 4.61 4.08 -1.33
CA ALA A 224 3.34 4.78 -1.25
C ALA A 224 3.47 6.25 -1.68
N ASN A 225 2.34 6.84 -2.09
CA ASN A 225 2.21 8.28 -2.29
C ASN A 225 1.31 8.92 -1.23
N TYR A 226 1.27 8.38 -0.03
CA TYR A 226 0.56 8.97 1.10
C TYR A 226 1.31 8.64 2.40
N PRO A 227 1.23 9.52 3.41
CA PRO A 227 1.81 9.22 4.71
C PRO A 227 1.01 8.10 5.40
N SER A 228 1.69 7.19 6.07
CA SER A 228 1.06 6.13 6.85
C SER A 228 1.89 5.83 8.10
N PRO A 229 1.36 6.04 9.32
CA PRO A 229 2.00 5.57 10.55
C PRO A 229 2.29 4.07 10.53
N ALA A 230 1.36 3.25 10.01
CA ALA A 230 1.56 1.80 9.90
C ALA A 230 2.78 1.43 9.03
N LEU A 231 3.11 2.24 8.01
CA LEU A 231 4.25 2.01 7.12
C LEU A 231 5.50 2.83 7.49
N ALA A 232 5.44 3.65 8.55
CA ALA A 232 6.53 4.51 9.01
C ALA A 232 7.47 3.81 10.03
N VAL A 233 7.26 2.52 10.30
CA VAL A 233 8.03 1.71 11.25
C VAL A 233 8.76 0.58 10.53
N LYS A 234 9.85 0.07 11.13
CA LYS A 234 10.54 -1.12 10.62
C LYS A 234 9.65 -2.36 10.84
N ASN A 235 9.58 -3.25 9.86
CA ASN A 235 9.01 -4.57 10.05
C ASN A 235 10.01 -5.47 10.79
N ALA A 236 9.63 -6.01 11.95
CA ALA A 236 10.47 -6.90 12.74
C ALA A 236 10.74 -8.26 12.07
N GLU A 237 9.91 -8.66 11.09
CA GLU A 237 10.10 -9.89 10.32
C GLU A 237 11.22 -9.80 9.27
N VAL A 238 11.67 -8.57 8.95
CA VAL A 238 12.69 -8.33 7.93
C VAL A 238 14.02 -8.01 8.63
N PRO A 239 15.06 -8.86 8.49
CA PRO A 239 16.39 -8.61 9.04
C PRO A 239 16.99 -7.28 8.55
N ASP A 240 17.87 -6.67 9.35
CA ASP A 240 18.68 -5.59 8.80
C ASP A 240 19.68 -6.15 7.77
N PRO A 241 20.00 -5.38 6.71
CA PRO A 241 20.98 -5.82 5.72
C PRO A 241 22.39 -6.07 6.30
N ASP A 242 22.64 -5.61 7.53
CA ASP A 242 23.91 -5.75 8.25
C ASP A 242 23.86 -6.79 9.39
N ASP A 243 22.76 -7.55 9.53
CA ASP A 243 22.58 -8.57 10.60
C ASP A 243 23.24 -9.94 10.29
N ASP A 244 24.07 -10.04 9.24
CA ASP A 244 24.83 -11.25 8.85
C ASP A 244 26.18 -11.42 9.58
#